data_AF-W4LZR6-F1
#
_entry.id   AF-W4LZR6-F1
#
_cell.length_a   1.000
_cell.length_b   1.000
_cell.length_c   1.000
_cell.angle_alpha   90.00
_cell.angle_beta   90.00
_cell.angle_gamma   90.00
#
_symmetry.space_group_name_H-M   'P 1'
#
loop_
_entity.id
_entity.type
_entity.pdbx_description
1 polymer ?
#
loop_
_entity_poly.entity_id
_entity_poly.type
_entity_poly.pdbx_seq_one_letter_code
_entity_poly.pdbx_strand_id
1 'polypeptide(L)'
;MDAALEGLDETVLAWRPTAQCNSIAWNLWHMNRVLDSFVHTRLQDTTQLWVQDGWHGQFGMSADPDERGVGWSMEQVAAWTPPSREAQLGYYEAIKAAARAYITSLSVEDLEVVRVIPPVAEPRTVGAALGQVTWDNVSHGGQISFLRGLFLGTGWFGR
;
A
#
# COMPACT_ATOMS: atom_id res chain seq x y z
N MET A 1 10.95 3.72 1.16
CA MET A 1 10.21 3.94 -0.09
C MET A 1 10.23 5.42 -0.49
N ASP A 2 10.18 6.36 0.46
CA ASP A 2 10.29 7.82 0.24
C ASP A 2 11.22 8.25 -0.91
N ALA A 3 12.49 7.81 -0.90
CA ALA A 3 13.45 8.14 -1.95
C ALA A 3 13.04 7.68 -3.37
N ALA A 4 12.30 6.57 -3.49
CA ALA A 4 11.81 6.08 -4.78
C ALA A 4 10.66 6.95 -5.32
N LEU A 5 9.94 7.66 -4.46
CA LEU A 5 8.83 8.53 -4.84
C LEU A 5 9.27 9.98 -5.12
N GLU A 6 10.52 10.31 -4.81
CA GLU A 6 11.07 11.64 -4.99
C GLU A 6 11.11 12.06 -6.47
N GLY A 7 10.55 13.23 -6.77
CA GLY A 7 10.56 13.81 -8.12
C GLY A 7 9.73 13.05 -9.16
N LEU A 8 8.94 12.04 -8.78
CA LEU A 8 8.02 11.39 -9.72
C LEU A 8 6.87 12.33 -10.06
N ASP A 9 6.58 12.53 -11.35
CA ASP A 9 5.35 13.17 -11.82
C ASP A 9 4.27 12.13 -12.15
N GLU A 10 3.06 12.58 -12.49
CA GLU A 10 1.95 11.70 -12.88
C GLU A 10 2.28 10.83 -14.10
N THR A 11 3.12 11.30 -15.02
CA THR A 11 3.50 10.52 -16.21
C THR A 11 4.31 9.30 -15.80
N VAL A 12 5.30 9.48 -14.93
CA VAL A 12 6.11 8.37 -14.41
C VAL A 12 5.26 7.45 -13.52
N LEU A 13 4.40 8.03 -12.68
CA LEU A 13 3.50 7.26 -11.80
C LEU A 13 2.55 6.36 -12.60
N ALA A 14 1.97 6.87 -13.68
CA ALA A 14 1.02 6.14 -14.50
C ALA A 14 1.67 5.19 -15.52
N TRP A 15 2.97 5.36 -15.79
CA TRP A 15 3.66 4.57 -16.81
C TRP A 15 3.69 3.08 -16.48
N ARG A 16 3.54 2.27 -17.53
CA ARG A 16 3.59 0.81 -17.49
C ARG A 16 4.64 0.32 -18.49
N PRO A 17 5.59 -0.55 -18.07
CA PRO A 17 6.58 -1.12 -18.99
C PRO A 17 5.93 -1.88 -20.16
N THR A 18 4.87 -2.63 -19.86
CA THR A 18 4.05 -3.36 -20.82
C THR A 18 2.58 -3.36 -20.37
N ALA A 19 1.68 -3.76 -21.26
CA ALA A 19 0.26 -3.98 -20.93
C ALA A 19 0.01 -5.12 -19.93
N GLN A 20 1.04 -5.86 -19.53
CA GLN A 20 0.98 -6.94 -18.53
C GLN A 20 1.67 -6.56 -17.21
N CYS A 21 2.08 -5.30 -17.06
CA CYS A 21 2.71 -4.79 -15.84
C CYS A 21 1.81 -3.79 -15.13
N ASN A 22 1.88 -3.75 -13.81
CA ASN A 22 1.30 -2.67 -13.02
C ASN A 22 2.18 -1.42 -13.09
N SER A 23 1.58 -0.23 -13.00
CA SER A 23 2.30 1.04 -12.91
C SER A 23 2.80 1.30 -11.49
N ILE A 24 3.67 2.30 -11.30
CA ILE A 24 4.06 2.73 -9.94
C ILE A 24 2.82 3.16 -9.15
N ALA A 25 1.90 3.88 -9.80
CA ALA A 25 0.68 4.35 -9.17
C ALA A 25 -0.18 3.22 -8.64
N TRP A 26 -0.36 2.16 -9.45
CA TRP A 26 -1.15 1.01 -9.05
C TRP A 26 -0.50 0.29 -7.87
N ASN A 27 0.81 0.05 -7.92
CA ASN A 27 1.53 -0.61 -6.83
C ASN A 27 1.49 0.21 -5.54
N LEU A 28 1.65 1.53 -5.63
CA LEU A 28 1.59 2.41 -4.47
C LEU A 28 0.19 2.42 -3.84
N TRP A 29 -0.85 2.52 -4.65
CA TRP A 29 -2.24 2.43 -4.18
C TRP A 29 -2.52 1.07 -3.54
N HIS A 30 -2.25 -0.03 -4.25
CA HIS A 30 -2.50 -1.40 -3.81
C HIS A 30 -1.83 -1.69 -2.47
N MET A 31 -0.53 -1.41 -2.36
CA MET A 31 0.25 -1.62 -1.14
C MET A 31 -0.35 -0.85 0.04
N ASN A 32 -0.74 0.42 -0.16
CA ASN A 32 -1.35 1.22 0.91
C ASN A 32 -2.78 0.77 1.25
N ARG A 33 -3.59 0.31 0.29
CA ARG A 33 -4.90 -0.30 0.56
C ARG A 33 -4.78 -1.59 1.38
N VAL A 34 -3.77 -2.41 1.08
CA VAL A 34 -3.48 -3.63 1.85
C VAL A 34 -3.03 -3.27 3.26
N LEU A 35 -2.10 -2.33 3.42
CA LEU A 35 -1.60 -1.90 4.73
C LEU A 35 -2.70 -1.22 5.56
N ASP A 36 -3.54 -0.38 4.96
CA ASP A 36 -4.68 0.27 5.61
C ASP A 36 -5.67 -0.75 6.19
N SER A 37 -6.10 -1.71 5.36
CA SER A 37 -6.95 -2.83 5.80
C SER A 37 -6.28 -3.64 6.91
N PHE A 38 -4.97 -3.89 6.79
CA PHE A 38 -4.25 -4.68 7.78
C PHE A 38 -4.19 -4.00 9.15
N VAL A 39 -3.75 -2.75 9.17
CA VAL A 39 -3.54 -1.96 10.39
C VAL A 39 -4.87 -1.60 11.05
N HIS A 40 -5.83 -1.08 10.29
CA HIS A 40 -7.09 -0.60 10.87
C HIS A 40 -8.08 -1.72 11.10
N THR A 41 -8.46 -2.46 10.05
CA THR A 41 -9.50 -3.48 10.17
C THR A 41 -9.02 -4.72 10.91
N ARG A 42 -7.86 -5.27 10.54
CA ARG A 42 -7.45 -6.59 11.03
C ARG A 42 -6.76 -6.56 12.38
N LEU A 43 -5.96 -5.53 12.63
CA LEU A 43 -5.20 -5.41 13.87
C LEU A 43 -5.93 -4.56 14.92
N GLN A 44 -6.52 -3.44 14.52
CA GLN A 44 -7.17 -2.54 15.48
C GLN A 44 -8.69 -2.69 15.58
N ASP A 45 -9.33 -3.43 14.66
CA ASP A 45 -10.80 -3.51 14.56
C ASP A 45 -11.46 -2.12 14.42
N THR A 46 -10.86 -1.28 13.56
CA THR A 46 -11.25 0.11 13.30
C THR A 46 -11.53 0.33 11.81
N THR A 47 -12.18 1.47 11.52
CA THR A 47 -12.45 1.89 10.13
C THR A 47 -11.15 2.28 9.44
N GLN A 48 -11.00 1.86 8.18
CA GLN A 48 -9.88 2.21 7.32
C GLN A 48 -9.84 3.71 7.05
N LEU A 49 -8.64 4.30 6.98
CA LEU A 49 -8.50 5.72 6.61
C LEU A 49 -9.06 5.99 5.22
N TRP A 50 -9.01 4.99 4.32
CA TRP A 50 -9.67 5.02 3.02
C TRP A 50 -11.08 5.59 3.04
N VAL A 51 -11.88 5.20 4.04
CA VAL A 51 -13.26 5.66 4.26
C VAL A 51 -13.30 6.83 5.22
N GLN A 52 -12.61 6.72 6.36
CA GLN A 52 -12.68 7.71 7.44
C GLN A 52 -12.23 9.11 6.99
N ASP A 53 -11.18 9.19 6.18
CA ASP A 53 -10.60 10.46 5.73
C ASP A 53 -11.00 10.81 4.28
N GLY A 54 -11.90 10.02 3.67
CA GLY A 54 -12.45 10.30 2.34
C GLY A 54 -11.47 10.10 1.18
N TRP A 55 -10.39 9.32 1.36
CA TRP A 55 -9.42 9.04 0.29
C TRP A 55 -10.06 8.35 -0.92
N HIS A 56 -11.08 7.52 -0.71
CA HIS A 56 -11.83 6.91 -1.80
C HIS A 56 -12.38 7.95 -2.81
N GLY A 57 -12.82 9.11 -2.31
CA GLY A 57 -13.31 10.20 -3.15
C GLY A 57 -12.19 10.88 -3.94
N GLN A 58 -11.02 11.09 -3.32
CA GLN A 58 -9.85 11.65 -4.02
C GLN A 58 -9.31 10.71 -5.10
N PHE A 59 -9.48 9.40 -4.92
CA PHE A 59 -9.12 8.38 -5.90
C PHE A 59 -10.21 8.14 -6.95
N GLY A 60 -11.42 8.70 -6.79
CA GLY A 60 -12.56 8.44 -7.67
C GLY A 60 -13.03 6.98 -7.62
N MET A 61 -12.87 6.32 -6.48
CA MET A 61 -13.15 4.89 -6.28
C MET A 61 -14.24 4.66 -5.25
N SER A 62 -14.74 3.42 -5.18
CA SER A 62 -15.73 3.02 -4.18
C SER A 62 -15.16 3.09 -2.76
N ALA A 63 -16.03 3.33 -1.78
CA ALA A 63 -15.69 3.25 -0.36
C ALA A 63 -15.62 1.80 0.16
N ASP A 64 -15.58 0.81 -0.75
CA ASP A 64 -15.52 -0.61 -0.38
C ASP A 64 -14.17 -0.91 0.31
N PRO A 65 -14.17 -1.33 1.59
CA PRO A 65 -12.95 -1.65 2.32
C PRO A 65 -12.18 -2.85 1.74
N ASP A 66 -12.83 -3.68 0.91
CA ASP A 66 -12.22 -4.83 0.25
C ASP A 66 -11.77 -4.56 -1.19
N GLU A 67 -12.14 -3.40 -1.77
CA GLU A 67 -11.55 -2.94 -3.04
C GLU A 67 -10.11 -2.47 -2.79
N ARG A 68 -9.19 -3.38 -3.10
CA ARG A 68 -7.76 -3.25 -2.87
C ARG A 68 -6.95 -3.70 -4.08
N GLY A 69 -7.59 -4.01 -5.22
CA GLY A 69 -6.92 -4.50 -6.42
C GLY A 69 -6.51 -5.98 -6.38
N VAL A 70 -6.79 -6.69 -5.29
CA VAL A 70 -6.48 -8.12 -5.15
C VAL A 70 -7.29 -8.90 -6.18
N GLY A 71 -6.59 -9.60 -7.08
CA GLY A 71 -7.23 -10.40 -8.13
C GLY A 71 -7.70 -9.60 -9.35
N TRP A 72 -7.37 -8.31 -9.45
CA TRP A 72 -7.65 -7.54 -10.67
C TRP A 72 -6.97 -8.15 -11.90
N SER A 73 -7.71 -8.21 -13.01
CA SER A 73 -7.18 -8.56 -14.32
C SER A 73 -6.37 -7.41 -14.94
N MET A 74 -5.60 -7.69 -15.99
CA MET A 74 -4.84 -6.65 -16.70
C MET A 74 -5.75 -5.65 -17.42
N GLU A 75 -6.96 -6.07 -17.82
CA GLU A 75 -8.00 -5.19 -18.36
C GLU A 75 -8.51 -4.22 -17.29
N GLN A 76 -8.72 -4.69 -16.04
CA GLN A 76 -9.10 -3.82 -14.93
C GLN A 76 -7.98 -2.81 -14.61
N VAL A 77 -6.72 -3.28 -14.57
CA VAL A 77 -5.55 -2.40 -14.40
C VAL A 77 -5.45 -1.37 -15.52
N ALA A 78 -5.74 -1.76 -16.77
CA ALA A 78 -5.70 -0.86 -17.92
C ALA A 78 -6.86 0.15 -17.93
N ALA A 79 -8.03 -0.22 -17.39
CA ALA A 79 -9.20 0.67 -17.29
C ALA A 79 -9.10 1.64 -16.11
N TRP A 80 -8.30 1.32 -15.09
CA TRP A 80 -8.11 2.18 -13.93
C TRP A 80 -7.31 3.44 -14.31
N THR A 81 -7.85 4.61 -13.95
CA THR A 81 -7.18 5.89 -14.11
C THR A 81 -6.51 6.27 -12.79
N PRO A 82 -5.17 6.37 -12.73
CA PRO A 82 -4.48 6.82 -11.53
C PRO A 82 -4.93 8.22 -11.09
N PRO A 83 -5.06 8.50 -9.78
CA PRO A 83 -5.35 9.85 -9.32
C PRO A 83 -4.11 10.73 -9.37
N SER A 84 -4.28 12.01 -8.99
CA SER A 84 -3.19 12.98 -8.94
C SER A 84 -2.03 12.50 -8.06
N ARG A 85 -0.82 12.99 -8.36
CA ARG A 85 0.36 12.72 -7.53
C ARG A 85 0.11 13.10 -6.07
N GLU A 86 -0.54 14.22 -5.84
CA GLU A 86 -0.87 14.72 -4.50
C GLU A 86 -1.74 13.73 -3.72
N ALA A 87 -2.80 13.20 -4.34
CA ALA A 87 -3.66 12.20 -3.70
C ALA A 87 -2.90 10.90 -3.39
N GLN A 88 -2.04 10.42 -4.31
CA GLN A 88 -1.26 9.20 -4.08
C GLN A 88 -0.25 9.33 -2.94
N LEU A 89 0.52 10.42 -2.94
CA LEU A 89 1.52 10.66 -1.91
C LEU A 89 0.87 11.03 -0.58
N GLY A 90 -0.24 11.79 -0.59
CA GLY A 90 -1.01 12.10 0.60
C GLY A 90 -1.53 10.84 1.29
N TYR A 91 -2.14 9.93 0.52
CA TYR A 91 -2.61 8.65 1.08
C TYR A 91 -1.46 7.78 1.58
N TYR A 92 -0.36 7.71 0.84
CA TYR A 92 0.85 7.01 1.29
C TYR A 92 1.37 7.53 2.63
N GLU A 93 1.52 8.85 2.77
CA GLU A 93 2.02 9.46 4.00
C GLU A 93 1.07 9.23 5.18
N ALA A 94 -0.26 9.32 4.95
CA ALA A 94 -1.26 9.05 5.97
C ALA A 94 -1.18 7.60 6.48
N ILE A 95 -1.14 6.62 5.57
CA ILE A 95 -1.04 5.20 5.93
C ILE A 95 0.31 4.89 6.59
N LYS A 96 1.43 5.44 6.07
CA LYS A 96 2.75 5.29 6.68
C LYS A 96 2.76 5.82 8.11
N ALA A 97 2.19 7.00 8.35
CA ALA A 97 2.13 7.61 9.67
C ALA A 97 1.29 6.77 10.65
N ALA A 98 0.09 6.34 10.22
CA ALA A 98 -0.80 5.52 11.04
C ALA A 98 -0.18 4.14 11.37
N ALA A 99 0.39 3.46 10.37
CA ALA A 99 1.08 2.19 10.57
C ALA A 99 2.27 2.33 11.52
N ARG A 100 3.09 3.38 11.35
CA ARG A 100 4.21 3.66 12.26
C ARG A 100 3.73 3.90 13.68
N ALA A 101 2.72 4.74 13.87
CA ALA A 101 2.16 5.04 15.19
C ALA A 101 1.67 3.76 15.88
N TYR A 102 0.89 2.93 15.17
CA TYR A 102 0.40 1.66 15.69
C TYR A 102 1.56 0.73 16.08
N ILE A 103 2.51 0.46 15.17
CA ILE A 103 3.65 -0.43 15.45
C ILE A 103 4.47 0.06 16.65
N THR A 104 4.71 1.37 16.77
CA THR A 104 5.48 1.93 17.89
C THR A 104 4.75 1.91 19.23
N SER A 105 3.42 1.73 19.21
CA SER A 105 2.62 1.65 20.44
C SER A 105 2.57 0.26 21.07
N LEU A 106 2.95 -0.78 20.32
CA LEU A 106 2.86 -2.17 20.77
C LEU A 106 3.97 -2.52 21.76
N SER A 107 3.57 -3.17 22.86
CA SER A 107 4.48 -3.85 23.78
C SER A 107 4.94 -5.20 23.21
N VAL A 108 5.93 -5.83 23.86
CA VAL A 108 6.34 -7.20 23.50
C VAL A 108 5.19 -8.17 23.73
N GLU A 109 4.42 -7.97 24.80
CA GLU A 109 3.26 -8.78 25.14
C GLU A 109 2.15 -8.67 24.08
N ASP A 110 1.93 -7.48 23.52
CA ASP A 110 0.98 -7.29 22.42
C ASP A 110 1.38 -8.07 21.16
N LEU A 111 2.69 -8.18 20.89
CA LEU A 111 3.20 -8.96 19.76
C LEU A 111 2.95 -10.46 19.91
N GLU A 112 2.91 -10.97 21.14
CA GLU A 112 2.69 -12.39 21.45
C GLU A 112 1.20 -12.79 21.45
N VAL A 113 0.27 -11.84 21.38
CA VAL A 113 -1.18 -12.13 21.31
C VAL A 113 -1.49 -13.01 20.10
N VAL A 114 -2.07 -14.19 20.35
CA VAL A 114 -2.49 -15.14 19.32
C VAL A 114 -3.97 -14.99 19.00
N ARG A 115 -4.29 -14.75 17.73
CA ARG A 115 -5.67 -14.72 17.23
C ARG A 115 -5.72 -14.99 15.72
N VAL A 116 -6.93 -15.20 15.21
CA VAL A 116 -7.16 -15.29 13.76
C VAL A 116 -7.02 -13.89 13.17
N ILE A 117 -6.07 -13.71 12.24
CA ILE A 117 -5.81 -12.43 11.57
C ILE A 117 -5.90 -12.68 10.06
N PRO A 118 -7.01 -12.30 9.41
CA PRO A 118 -7.24 -12.54 7.99
C PRO A 118 -6.08 -12.07 7.09
N PRO A 119 -5.88 -12.69 5.91
CA PRO A 119 -6.72 -13.72 5.30
C PRO A 119 -6.37 -15.14 5.76
N VAL A 120 -5.41 -15.29 6.68
CA VAL A 120 -5.00 -16.61 7.19
C VAL A 120 -6.04 -17.07 8.23
N ALA A 121 -6.57 -18.27 8.04
CA ALA A 121 -7.63 -18.82 8.89
C ALA A 121 -7.09 -19.37 10.21
N GLU A 122 -5.82 -19.82 10.23
CA GLU A 122 -5.14 -20.32 11.41
C GLU A 122 -4.74 -19.17 12.36
N PRO A 123 -4.93 -19.34 13.68
CA PRO A 123 -4.43 -18.39 14.66
C PRO A 123 -2.91 -18.23 14.61
N ARG A 124 -2.45 -17.00 14.79
CA ARG A 124 -1.02 -16.65 14.83
C ARG A 124 -0.79 -15.43 15.71
N THR A 125 0.46 -15.18 16.07
CA THR A 125 0.83 -14.00 16.85
C THR A 125 0.64 -12.70 16.04
N VAL A 126 0.36 -11.59 16.72
CA VAL A 126 0.37 -10.25 16.10
C VAL A 126 1.73 -9.97 15.47
N GLY A 127 2.83 -10.36 16.12
CA GLY A 127 4.18 -10.24 15.58
C GLY A 127 4.37 -10.99 14.25
N ALA A 128 3.89 -12.22 14.13
CA ALA A 128 3.96 -12.97 12.87
C ALA A 128 3.13 -12.31 11.75
N ALA A 129 1.96 -11.78 12.11
CA ALA A 129 1.12 -11.02 11.17
C ALA A 129 1.82 -9.73 10.70
N LEU A 130 2.43 -8.97 11.62
CA LEU A 130 3.21 -7.77 11.29
C LEU A 130 4.44 -8.09 10.43
N GLY A 131 5.10 -9.22 10.66
CA GLY A 131 6.18 -9.70 9.79
C GLY A 131 5.70 -9.93 8.35
N GLN A 132 4.51 -10.52 8.17
CA GLN A 132 3.92 -10.70 6.84
C GLN A 132 3.66 -9.37 6.13
N VAL A 133 2.98 -8.41 6.78
CA VAL A 133 2.65 -7.13 6.12
C VAL A 133 3.90 -6.28 5.88
N THR A 134 4.93 -6.42 6.71
CA THR A 134 6.23 -5.79 6.48
C THR A 134 6.89 -6.33 5.21
N TRP A 135 6.89 -7.66 5.03
CA TRP A 135 7.41 -8.29 3.81
C TRP A 135 6.64 -7.86 2.56
N ASP A 136 5.31 -7.79 2.64
CA ASP A 136 4.44 -7.30 1.57
C ASP A 136 4.85 -5.89 1.11
N ASN A 137 5.03 -4.97 2.07
CA ASN A 137 5.48 -3.59 1.79
C ASN A 137 6.91 -3.52 1.23
N VAL A 138 7.82 -4.38 1.68
CA VAL A 138 9.19 -4.46 1.11
C VAL A 138 9.14 -4.94 -0.33
N SER A 139 8.33 -5.96 -0.63
CA SER A 139 8.17 -6.52 -1.98
C SER A 139 7.63 -5.46 -2.96
N HIS A 140 6.52 -4.80 -2.61
CA HIS A 140 5.95 -3.73 -3.44
C HIS A 140 6.85 -2.50 -3.52
N GLY A 141 7.54 -2.13 -2.44
CA GLY A 141 8.55 -1.06 -2.45
C GLY A 141 9.73 -1.37 -3.39
N GLY A 142 10.12 -2.64 -3.51
CA GLY A 142 11.09 -3.12 -4.48
C GLY A 142 10.60 -2.97 -5.92
N GLN A 143 9.34 -3.34 -6.20
CA GLN A 143 8.71 -3.15 -7.52
C GLN A 143 8.69 -1.66 -7.92
N ILE A 144 8.30 -0.78 -7.00
CA ILE A 144 8.28 0.68 -7.23
C ILE A 144 9.69 1.20 -7.53
N SER A 145 10.68 0.80 -6.73
CA SER A 145 12.08 1.20 -6.93
C SER A 145 12.64 0.72 -8.27
N PHE A 146 12.28 -0.50 -8.67
CA PHE A 146 12.67 -1.07 -9.96
C PHE A 146 12.03 -0.32 -11.12
N LEU A 147 10.72 -0.06 -11.08
CA LEU A 147 10.01 0.68 -12.13
C LEU A 147 10.53 2.11 -12.27
N ARG A 148 10.83 2.79 -11.16
CA ARG A 148 11.51 4.09 -11.18
C ARG A 148 12.83 4.01 -11.92
N GLY A 149 13.69 3.08 -11.54
CA GLY A 149 15.00 2.90 -12.17
C GLY A 149 14.90 2.55 -13.66
N LEU A 150 13.91 1.75 -14.04
CA LEU A 150 13.65 1.40 -15.42
C LEU A 150 13.21 2.60 -16.27
N PHE A 151 12.40 3.51 -15.71
CA PHE A 151 11.94 4.69 -16.44
C PHE A 151 12.95 5.85 -16.45
N LEU A 152 13.58 6.14 -15.32
CA LEU A 152 14.45 7.31 -15.13
C LEU A 152 15.96 6.99 -15.21
N GLY A 153 16.35 5.71 -15.23
CA GLY A 153 17.74 5.23 -15.30
C GLY A 153 18.55 5.36 -14.01
N THR A 154 18.34 6.43 -13.22
CA THR A 154 19.03 6.68 -11.94
C THR A 154 18.03 6.82 -10.79
N GLY A 155 18.41 6.43 -9.58
CA GLY A 155 17.61 6.66 -8.36
C GLY A 155 16.92 5.44 -7.73
N TRP A 156 17.39 4.21 -7.98
CA TRP A 156 16.98 3.02 -7.21
C TRP A 156 17.45 3.03 -5.74
N PHE A 157 18.39 3.91 -5.42
CA PHE A 157 18.83 4.29 -4.08
C PHE A 157 18.82 5.82 -4.05
N GLY A 158 18.19 6.40 -3.02
CA GLY A 158 18.29 7.84 -2.76
C GLY A 158 19.76 8.24 -2.63
N ARG A 159 20.08 9.49 -2.96
CA ARG A 159 21.39 10.06 -2.64
C ARG A 159 21.59 10.12 -1.13
#